data_AF-A0A961GJY1-F1
#
_entry.id   AF-A0A961GJY1-F1
#
_cell.length_a   1.000
_cell.length_b   1.000
_cell.length_c   1.000
_cell.angle_alpha   90.00
_cell.angle_beta   90.00
_cell.angle_gamma   90.00
#
_symmetry.space_group_name_H-M   'P 1'
#
loop_
_entity.id
_entity.type
_entity.pdbx_description
1 polymer ?
#
loop_
_entity_poly.entity_id
_entity_poly.type
_entity_poly.pdbx_seq_one_letter_code
_entity_poly.pdbx_strand_id
1 'polypeptide(L)'
;MIDGRTIGVVLDAMRLERAALLTLLTDRGEAEWARPTECPAYTIKGVATHILGDDLSLLSRQRDGAESGLLQLATTMPGSDFRTLLDTFNDRWVAAAQFLSPELLVELLRLTGDWTAAYYEGADPLAPGEP
;
A
#
# COMPACT_ATOMS: atom_id res chain seq x y z
N MET A 1 -6.17 26.21 4.27
CA MET A 1 -5.66 25.90 5.62
C MET A 1 -6.12 24.49 5.93
N ILE A 2 -5.19 23.57 6.20
CA ILE A 2 -5.57 22.20 6.58
C ILE A 2 -6.17 22.31 7.99
N ASP A 3 -7.42 21.91 8.12
CA ASP A 3 -8.18 21.92 9.38
C ASP A 3 -8.91 20.58 9.57
N GLY A 4 -9.61 20.41 10.70
CA GLY A 4 -10.37 19.19 10.99
C GLY A 4 -11.49 18.88 9.99
N ARG A 5 -11.94 19.84 9.16
CA ARG A 5 -12.88 19.57 8.06
C ARG A 5 -12.19 18.99 6.84
N THR A 6 -10.93 19.37 6.62
CA THR A 6 -10.11 18.91 5.49
C THR A 6 -9.75 17.42 5.64
N ILE A 7 -9.45 16.95 6.86
CA ILE A 7 -9.13 15.54 7.10
C ILE A 7 -10.36 14.62 6.93
N GLY A 8 -11.55 15.07 7.35
CA GLY A 8 -12.79 14.31 7.17
C GLY A 8 -13.09 14.02 5.69
N VAL A 9 -12.91 15.01 4.82
CA VAL A 9 -13.09 14.83 3.35
C VAL A 9 -12.10 13.80 2.78
N VAL A 10 -10.85 13.79 3.25
CA VAL A 10 -9.84 12.82 2.81
C VAL A 10 -10.22 11.41 3.29
N LEU A 11 -10.61 11.26 4.54
CA LEU A 11 -11.01 9.96 5.11
C LEU A 11 -12.24 9.38 4.41
N ASP A 12 -13.24 10.21 4.12
CA ASP A 12 -14.43 9.80 3.37
C ASP A 12 -14.05 9.31 1.97
N ALA A 13 -13.18 10.05 1.27
CA ALA A 13 -12.68 9.66 -0.04
C ALA A 13 -11.87 8.35 0.01
N MET A 14 -11.01 8.17 1.02
CA MET A 14 -10.21 6.95 1.19
C MET A 14 -11.09 5.71 1.44
N ARG A 15 -12.14 5.84 2.27
CA ARG A 15 -13.06 4.72 2.53
C ARG A 15 -13.85 4.35 1.27
N LEU A 16 -14.31 5.35 0.52
CA LEU A 16 -15.03 5.12 -0.75
C LEU A 16 -14.12 4.51 -1.82
N GLU A 17 -12.89 5.01 -1.94
CA GLU A 17 -11.88 4.47 -2.86
C GLU A 17 -11.61 3.00 -2.54
N ARG A 18 -11.33 2.67 -1.27
CA ARG A 18 -11.06 1.28 -0.85
C ARG A 18 -12.25 0.36 -1.14
N ALA A 19 -13.48 0.80 -0.88
CA ALA A 19 -14.67 0.01 -1.19
C ALA A 19 -14.83 -0.25 -2.71
N ALA A 20 -14.55 0.76 -3.53
CA ALA A 20 -14.58 0.63 -5.00
C ALA A 20 -13.49 -0.33 -5.51
N LEU A 21 -12.27 -0.24 -4.95
CA LEU A 21 -11.19 -1.17 -5.26
C LEU A 21 -11.57 -2.61 -4.93
N LEU A 22 -12.07 -2.87 -3.72
CA LEU A 22 -12.47 -4.23 -3.30
C LEU A 22 -13.59 -4.79 -4.18
N THR A 23 -14.56 -3.96 -4.57
CA THR A 23 -15.62 -4.35 -5.51
C THR A 23 -15.02 -4.73 -6.87
N LEU A 24 -14.13 -3.89 -7.41
CA LEU A 24 -13.46 -4.14 -8.68
C LEU A 24 -12.62 -5.43 -8.69
N LEU A 25 -12.01 -5.79 -7.55
CA LEU A 25 -11.17 -6.99 -7.44
C LEU A 25 -11.98 -8.26 -7.18
N THR A 26 -13.10 -8.17 -6.44
CA THR A 26 -13.94 -9.32 -6.09
C THR A 26 -14.66 -9.91 -7.31
N ASP A 27 -15.06 -9.07 -8.26
CA ASP A 27 -15.85 -9.49 -9.43
C ASP A 27 -15.00 -10.13 -10.56
N ARG A 28 -13.73 -10.47 -10.30
CA ARG A 28 -12.78 -10.96 -11.31
C ARG A 28 -12.61 -12.47 -11.28
N GLY A 29 -12.63 -13.09 -12.47
CA GLY A 29 -12.19 -14.47 -12.64
C GLY A 29 -10.67 -14.64 -12.47
N GLU A 30 -10.22 -15.83 -12.08
CA GLU A 30 -8.80 -16.14 -11.81
C GLU A 30 -7.86 -15.75 -12.97
N ALA A 31 -8.27 -15.98 -14.22
CA ALA A 31 -7.47 -15.62 -15.39
C ALA A 31 -7.29 -14.10 -15.57
N GLU A 32 -8.21 -13.28 -15.05
CA GLU A 32 -8.09 -11.82 -15.16
C GLU A 32 -6.97 -11.26 -14.28
N TRP A 33 -6.68 -11.91 -13.15
CA TRP A 33 -5.62 -11.47 -12.23
C TRP A 33 -4.22 -11.50 -12.86
N ALA A 34 -4.02 -12.32 -13.89
CA ALA A 34 -2.79 -12.41 -14.67
C ALA A 34 -2.73 -11.39 -15.83
N ARG A 35 -3.77 -10.59 -16.07
CA ARG A 35 -3.77 -9.62 -17.17
C ARG A 35 -2.70 -8.55 -16.95
N PRO A 36 -1.99 -8.13 -18.02
CA PRO A 36 -1.01 -7.06 -17.94
C PRO A 36 -1.69 -5.72 -17.62
N THR A 37 -0.90 -4.78 -17.09
CA THR A 37 -1.33 -3.40 -16.81
C THR A 37 -0.44 -2.40 -17.55
N GLU A 38 -0.78 -1.11 -17.46
CA GLU A 38 0.09 -0.02 -17.96
C GLU A 38 1.44 0.06 -17.24
N CYS A 39 1.56 -0.54 -16.05
CA CYS A 39 2.86 -0.82 -15.44
C CYS A 39 3.33 -2.19 -15.95
N PRO A 40 4.26 -2.26 -16.93
CA PRO A 40 4.55 -3.51 -17.63
C PRO A 40 5.16 -4.59 -16.72
N ALA A 41 5.70 -4.18 -15.57
CA ALA A 41 6.23 -5.08 -14.56
C ALA A 41 5.12 -5.86 -13.82
N TYR A 42 3.91 -5.28 -13.69
CA TYR A 42 2.85 -5.82 -12.84
C TYR A 42 1.61 -6.22 -13.62
N THR A 43 1.10 -7.41 -13.29
CA THR A 43 -0.27 -7.81 -13.61
C THR A 43 -1.26 -7.12 -12.66
N ILE A 44 -2.57 -7.32 -12.86
CA ILE A 44 -3.59 -6.87 -11.89
C ILE A 44 -3.25 -7.38 -10.48
N LYS A 45 -2.83 -8.65 -10.35
CA LYS A 45 -2.36 -9.19 -9.07
C LYS A 45 -1.14 -8.45 -8.55
N GLY A 46 -0.16 -8.16 -9.40
CA GLY A 46 1.02 -7.40 -8.99
C GLY A 46 0.69 -6.01 -8.45
N VAL A 47 -0.25 -5.30 -9.08
CA VAL A 47 -0.72 -3.98 -8.60
C VAL A 47 -1.48 -4.09 -7.29
N ALA A 48 -2.42 -5.04 -7.17
CA ALA A 48 -3.16 -5.25 -5.94
C ALA A 48 -2.26 -5.68 -4.78
N THR A 49 -1.26 -6.52 -5.09
CA THR A 49 -0.15 -6.81 -4.17
C THR A 49 0.50 -5.50 -3.81
N HIS A 50 1.11 -4.73 -4.73
CA HIS A 50 1.76 -3.45 -4.45
C HIS A 50 1.00 -2.54 -3.45
N ILE A 51 -0.33 -2.38 -3.62
CA ILE A 51 -1.18 -1.61 -2.71
C ILE A 51 -1.20 -2.18 -1.28
N LEU A 52 -1.32 -3.50 -1.13
CA LEU A 52 -1.25 -4.16 0.19
C LEU A 52 0.07 -3.85 0.91
N GLY A 53 1.19 -3.84 0.18
CA GLY A 53 2.51 -3.57 0.76
C GLY A 53 2.67 -2.12 1.16
N ASP A 54 2.05 -1.19 0.44
CA ASP A 54 2.00 0.22 0.84
C ASP A 54 1.27 0.38 2.17
N ASP A 55 0.09 -0.27 2.33
CA ASP A 55 -0.63 -0.27 3.60
C ASP A 55 0.23 -0.86 4.74
N LEU A 56 0.83 -2.03 4.52
CA LEU A 56 1.63 -2.71 5.54
C LEU A 56 2.89 -1.91 5.91
N SER A 57 3.56 -1.31 4.93
CA SER A 57 4.72 -0.44 5.13
C SER A 57 4.33 0.78 5.95
N LEU A 58 3.23 1.45 5.58
CA LEU A 58 2.69 2.59 6.31
C LEU A 58 2.37 2.22 7.76
N LEU A 59 1.58 1.17 7.99
CA LEU A 59 1.17 0.76 9.34
C LEU A 59 2.39 0.38 10.19
N SER A 60 3.32 -0.40 9.64
CA SER A 60 4.53 -0.81 10.34
C SER A 60 5.37 0.40 10.81
N ARG A 61 5.57 1.38 9.93
CA ARG A 61 6.45 2.52 10.21
C ARG A 61 5.75 3.59 11.03
N GLN A 62 4.53 3.97 10.65
CA GLN A 62 3.84 5.12 11.21
C GLN A 62 2.96 4.77 12.41
N ARG A 63 2.21 3.65 12.35
CA ARG A 63 1.37 3.21 13.47
C ARG A 63 2.22 2.52 14.54
N ASP A 64 3.15 1.66 14.12
CA ASP A 64 3.88 0.76 15.02
C ASP A 64 5.32 1.22 15.33
N GLY A 65 5.84 2.23 14.63
CA GLY A 65 7.16 2.82 14.91
C GLY A 65 8.36 1.97 14.45
N ALA A 66 8.14 1.01 13.55
CA ALA A 66 9.22 0.16 13.02
C ALA A 66 10.10 0.92 12.01
N GLU A 67 11.33 0.44 11.82
CA GLU A 67 12.24 0.99 10.82
C GLU A 67 11.70 0.82 9.39
N SER A 68 11.94 1.83 8.55
CA SER A 68 11.54 1.78 7.15
C SER A 68 12.24 0.66 6.39
N GLY A 69 11.46 -0.12 5.65
CA GLY A 69 12.00 -1.15 4.75
C GLY A 69 12.94 -0.57 3.69
N LEU A 70 12.78 0.70 3.30
CA LEU A 70 13.73 1.39 2.42
C LEU A 70 15.08 1.64 3.11
N LEU A 71 15.08 2.02 4.39
CA LEU A 71 16.31 2.19 5.17
C LEU A 71 17.01 0.85 5.38
N GLN A 72 16.25 -0.20 5.71
CA GLN A 72 16.77 -1.56 5.79
C GLN A 72 17.42 -1.99 4.46
N LEU A 73 16.75 -1.75 3.34
CA LEU A 73 17.27 -2.08 2.02
C LEU A 73 18.55 -1.29 1.70
N ALA A 74 18.60 0.00 2.05
CA ALA A 74 19.76 0.86 1.83
C ALA A 74 21.04 0.32 2.49
N THR A 75 20.93 -0.36 3.63
CA THR A 75 22.09 -1.02 4.28
C THR A 75 22.71 -2.12 3.42
N THR A 76 21.91 -2.76 2.56
CA THR A 76 22.35 -3.84 1.66
C THR A 76 22.71 -3.34 0.26
N MET A 77 22.39 -2.08 -0.05
CA MET A 77 22.60 -1.44 -1.36
C MET A 77 23.27 -0.07 -1.18
N PRO A 78 24.51 -0.03 -0.63
CA PRO A 78 25.19 1.22 -0.35
C PRO A 78 25.45 2.01 -1.64
N GLY A 79 25.14 3.30 -1.62
CA GLY A 79 25.34 4.21 -2.76
C GLY A 79 24.21 4.19 -3.80
N SER A 80 23.17 3.35 -3.63
CA SER A 80 21.95 3.45 -4.44
C SER A 80 21.21 4.74 -4.15
N ASP A 81 20.64 5.34 -5.20
CA ASP A 81 19.76 6.49 -5.05
C ASP A 81 18.36 6.07 -4.54
N PHE A 82 17.57 7.07 -4.13
CA PHE A 82 16.23 6.84 -3.58
C PHE A 82 15.33 6.09 -4.56
N ARG A 83 15.37 6.43 -5.85
CA ARG A 83 14.55 5.78 -6.88
C ARG A 83 14.87 4.29 -6.96
N THR A 84 16.16 3.94 -7.06
CA THR A 84 16.61 2.55 -7.15
C THR A 84 16.19 1.75 -5.92
N LEU A 85 16.32 2.35 -4.73
CA LEU A 85 15.88 1.71 -3.49
C LEU A 85 14.37 1.50 -3.47
N LEU A 86 13.58 2.51 -3.85
CA LEU A 86 12.13 2.44 -3.89
C LEU A 86 11.63 1.37 -4.85
N ASP A 87 12.11 1.40 -6.09
CA ASP A 87 11.73 0.44 -7.12
C ASP A 87 12.13 -0.98 -6.69
N THR A 88 13.34 -1.15 -6.13
CA THR A 88 13.81 -2.47 -5.66
C THR A 88 13.00 -2.97 -4.46
N PHE A 89 12.64 -2.11 -3.52
CA PHE A 89 11.81 -2.48 -2.38
C PHE A 89 10.42 -2.96 -2.84
N ASN A 90 9.80 -2.17 -3.72
CA ASN A 90 8.49 -2.48 -4.31
C ASN A 90 8.51 -3.82 -5.05
N ASP A 91 9.47 -4.02 -5.95
CA ASP A 91 9.57 -5.25 -6.75
C ASP A 91 9.86 -6.48 -5.90
N ARG A 92 10.76 -6.39 -4.91
CA ARG A 92 11.12 -7.53 -4.07
C ARG A 92 9.93 -8.06 -3.29
N TRP A 93 9.15 -7.15 -2.72
CA TRP A 93 8.03 -7.56 -1.90
C TRP A 93 6.88 -8.07 -2.77
N VAL A 94 6.59 -7.43 -3.91
CA VAL A 94 5.57 -7.92 -4.86
C VAL A 94 5.92 -9.34 -5.33
N ALA A 95 7.18 -9.58 -5.67
CA ALA A 95 7.67 -10.91 -6.02
C ALA A 95 7.54 -11.90 -4.85
N ALA A 96 7.92 -11.49 -3.63
CA ALA A 96 7.83 -12.35 -2.45
C ALA A 96 6.39 -12.73 -2.09
N ALA A 97 5.43 -11.82 -2.31
CA ALA A 97 4.02 -12.03 -1.99
C ALA A 97 3.21 -12.68 -3.14
N GLN A 98 3.85 -13.07 -4.25
CA GLN A 98 3.17 -13.65 -5.41
C GLN A 98 2.39 -14.95 -5.09
N PHE A 99 2.73 -15.64 -4.00
CA PHE A 99 2.07 -16.87 -3.56
C PHE A 99 0.68 -16.63 -2.96
N LEU A 100 0.33 -15.39 -2.56
CA LEU A 100 -0.98 -15.08 -2.01
C LEU A 100 -2.07 -15.38 -3.05
N SER A 101 -3.16 -16.04 -2.67
CA SER A 101 -4.29 -16.19 -3.58
C SER A 101 -5.00 -14.85 -3.78
N PRO A 102 -5.69 -14.63 -4.91
CA PRO A 102 -6.53 -13.45 -5.11
C PRO A 102 -7.51 -13.17 -3.96
N GLU A 103 -8.16 -14.20 -3.43
CA GLU A 103 -9.14 -14.09 -2.35
C GLU A 103 -8.49 -13.63 -1.06
N LEU A 104 -7.35 -14.22 -0.71
CA LEU A 104 -6.57 -13.81 0.47
C LEU A 104 -6.08 -12.37 0.32
N LEU A 105 -5.64 -11.98 -0.88
CA LEU A 105 -5.18 -10.62 -1.15
C LEU A 105 -6.30 -9.59 -0.97
N VAL A 106 -7.52 -9.88 -1.45
CA VAL A 106 -8.70 -9.04 -1.24
C VAL A 106 -9.06 -8.91 0.24
N GLU A 107 -9.04 -10.01 0.99
CA GLU A 107 -9.30 -9.96 2.44
C GLU A 107 -8.25 -9.15 3.21
N LEU A 108 -6.97 -9.32 2.85
CA LEU A 108 -5.89 -8.54 3.46
C LEU A 108 -6.03 -7.06 3.12
N LEU A 109 -6.32 -6.70 1.87
CA LEU A 109 -6.59 -5.32 1.46
C LEU A 109 -7.78 -4.71 2.20
N ARG A 110 -8.84 -5.49 2.47
CA ARG A 110 -9.96 -5.02 3.28
C ARG A 110 -9.50 -4.70 4.70
N LEU A 111 -8.80 -5.64 5.33
CA LEU A 111 -8.32 -5.49 6.70
C LEU A 111 -7.32 -4.33 6.86
N THR A 112 -6.34 -4.23 5.98
CA THR A 112 -5.33 -3.17 6.04
C THR A 112 -5.93 -1.82 5.67
N GLY A 113 -6.90 -1.76 4.76
CA GLY A 113 -7.66 -0.56 4.47
C GLY A 113 -8.40 0.00 5.70
N ASP A 114 -9.06 -0.88 6.48
CA ASP A 114 -9.72 -0.50 7.73
C ASP A 114 -8.71 0.04 8.76
N TRP A 115 -7.55 -0.60 8.89
CA TRP A 115 -6.48 -0.16 9.79
C TRP A 115 -5.86 1.18 9.37
N THR A 116 -5.59 1.37 8.08
CA THR A 116 -5.03 2.61 7.55
C THR A 116 -6.02 3.78 7.75
N ALA A 117 -7.30 3.56 7.49
CA ALA A 117 -8.33 4.57 7.73
C ALA A 117 -8.44 4.94 9.22
N ALA A 118 -8.41 3.95 10.12
CA ALA A 118 -8.42 4.18 11.56
C ALA A 118 -7.17 4.91 12.06
N TYR A 119 -5.99 4.60 11.48
CA TYR A 119 -4.76 5.31 11.78
C TYR A 119 -4.86 6.80 11.40
N TYR A 120 -5.31 7.09 10.18
CA TYR A 120 -5.44 8.48 9.72
C TYR A 120 -6.55 9.26 10.41
N GLU A 121 -7.59 8.60 10.94
CA GLU A 121 -8.62 9.24 11.76
C GLU A 121 -8.06 9.80 13.08
N GLY A 122 -7.03 9.15 13.64
CA GLY A 122 -6.33 9.62 14.84
C GLY A 122 -5.08 10.47 14.59
N ALA A 123 -4.64 10.61 13.34
CA ALA A 123 -3.41 11.32 13.01
C ALA A 123 -3.59 12.85 13.08
N ASP A 124 -2.59 13.56 13.62
CA ASP A 124 -2.55 15.02 13.56
C ASP A 124 -2.11 15.48 12.15
N PRO A 125 -3.00 16.11 11.36
CA PRO A 125 -2.67 16.53 10.00
C PRO A 125 -1.67 17.70 9.95
N LEU A 126 -1.35 18.30 11.10
CA LEU A 126 -0.35 19.36 11.22
C LEU A 126 0.98 18.85 11.76
N ALA A 127 1.07 17.57 12.17
CA ALA A 127 2.33 16.98 12.58
C ALA A 127 3.29 16.91 11.38
N PRO A 128 4.60 17.09 11.60
CA PRO A 128 5.60 16.82 10.58
C PRO A 128 5.47 15.38 10.06
N GLY A 129 5.58 15.21 8.74
CA GLY A 129 5.69 13.88 8.15
C GLY A 129 7.00 13.18 8.55
N GLU A 130 7.13 11.93 8.15
CA GLU A 130 8.38 11.19 8.32
C GLU A 130 9.54 11.90 7.57
N PRO A 131 10.77 11.82 8.10
CA PRO A 131 11.96 12.42 7.50
C PRO A 131 12.35 11.79 6.15
#